data_AF-A0A0J6XW64-F1
#
_entry.id   AF-A0A0J6XW64-F1
#
_cell.length_a   1.000
_cell.length_b   1.000
_cell.length_c   1.000
_cell.angle_alpha   90.00
_cell.angle_beta   90.00
_cell.angle_gamma   90.00
#
_symmetry.space_group_name_H-M   'P 1'
#
loop_
_entity.id
_entity.type
_entity.pdbx_description
1 polymer ?
#
loop_
_entity_poly.entity_id
_entity_poly.type
_entity_poly.pdbx_seq_one_letter_code
_entity_poly.pdbx_strand_id
1 'polypeptide(L)'
;MATGEQPPRRGVPALFTQFPAIRDDLDTETSRVQEDTVKQCLPFLKGVAQSLYGPFNEHGIPSLYRDVHVAYLYDALEEYPGKFVGLDASRPWMMYWALTGLYLLGEDVTRLRKRSYFAKNETLYYVLG
;
A
#
# COMPACT_ATOMS: atom_id res chain seq x y z
N MET A 1 33.27 -17.87 -1.74
CA MET A 1 32.74 -16.51 -1.94
C MET A 1 31.51 -16.39 -1.07
N ALA A 2 31.57 -15.60 0.00
CA ALA A 2 30.41 -15.40 0.88
C ALA A 2 29.34 -14.64 0.10
N THR A 3 28.19 -15.27 -0.15
CA THR A 3 27.00 -14.61 -0.69
C THR A 3 26.64 -13.46 0.25
N GLY A 4 26.68 -12.23 -0.25
CA GLY A 4 26.48 -10.99 0.52
C GLY A 4 25.04 -10.77 0.98
N GLU A 5 24.38 -11.82 1.48
CA GLU A 5 23.01 -11.74 1.97
C GLU A 5 23.03 -11.21 3.41
N GLN A 6 22.45 -10.03 3.62
CA GLN A 6 22.34 -9.46 4.96
C GLN A 6 21.44 -10.37 5.82
N PRO A 7 21.84 -10.67 7.07
CA PRO A 7 21.02 -11.48 7.96
C PRO A 7 19.70 -10.75 8.26
N PRO A 8 18.61 -11.49 8.51
CA PRO A 8 17.34 -10.89 8.88
C PRO A 8 17.49 -10.07 10.16
N ARG A 9 16.67 -9.01 10.29
CA ARG A 9 16.60 -8.23 11.53
C ARG A 9 16.21 -9.12 12.71
N ARG A 10 16.79 -8.82 13.88
CA ARG A 10 16.47 -9.50 15.14
C ARG A 10 14.98 -9.38 15.45
N GLY A 11 14.37 -10.47 15.91
CA GLY A 11 12.96 -10.52 16.29
C GLY A 11 12.03 -11.03 15.19
N VAL A 12 12.50 -11.12 13.94
CA VAL A 12 11.75 -11.73 12.84
C VAL A 12 11.86 -13.27 12.91
N PRO A 13 10.75 -14.01 13.04
CA PRO A 13 10.77 -15.47 13.05
C PRO A 13 11.25 -16.07 11.73
N ALA A 14 11.92 -17.23 11.80
CA ALA A 14 12.41 -17.96 10.62
C ALA A 14 11.31 -18.27 9.59
N LEU A 15 10.06 -18.43 10.05
CA LEU A 15 8.89 -18.64 9.20
C LEU A 15 8.71 -17.56 8.12
N PHE A 16 9.13 -16.32 8.39
CA PHE A 16 8.96 -15.19 7.46
C PHE A 16 10.23 -14.83 6.67
N THR A 17 11.32 -15.58 6.87
CA THR A 17 12.64 -15.24 6.29
C THR A 17 13.12 -16.24 5.25
N GLN A 18 12.30 -17.24 4.90
CA GLN A 18 12.67 -18.32 3.99
C GLN A 18 11.50 -18.73 3.09
N PHE A 19 11.79 -19.53 2.07
CA PHE A 19 10.77 -20.17 1.25
C PHE A 19 9.98 -21.22 2.06
N PRO A 20 8.75 -21.55 1.62
CA PRO A 20 8.03 -22.69 2.18
C PRO A 20 8.88 -23.96 2.15
N ALA A 21 8.80 -24.77 3.21
CA ALA A 21 9.58 -26.00 3.33
C ALA A 21 9.15 -27.07 2.33
N ILE A 22 7.87 -27.10 1.98
CA ILE A 22 7.30 -28.03 1.00
C ILE A 22 7.26 -27.32 -0.36
N ARG A 23 7.99 -27.88 -1.32
CA ARG A 23 7.96 -27.50 -2.73
C ARG A 23 7.94 -28.80 -3.53
N ASP A 24 6.95 -28.94 -4.39
CA ASP A 24 6.91 -30.06 -5.33
C ASP A 24 7.72 -29.74 -6.60
N ASP A 25 7.90 -30.75 -7.44
CA ASP A 25 8.67 -30.65 -8.68
C ASP A 25 7.82 -30.21 -9.90
N LEU A 26 6.51 -30.00 -9.72
CA LEU A 26 5.61 -29.65 -10.82
C LEU A 26 5.64 -28.15 -11.09
N ASP A 27 6.43 -27.74 -12.08
CA ASP A 27 6.50 -26.33 -12.46
C ASP A 27 5.34 -25.90 -13.37
N THR A 28 4.64 -24.86 -12.94
CA THR A 28 3.47 -24.26 -13.57
C THR A 28 3.58 -22.74 -13.57
N GLU A 29 2.68 -22.05 -14.27
CA GLU A 29 2.62 -20.59 -14.17
C GLU A 29 2.37 -20.12 -12.72
N THR A 30 1.49 -20.80 -11.99
CA THR A 30 1.19 -20.48 -10.59
C THR A 30 2.41 -20.63 -9.68
N SER A 31 3.20 -21.72 -9.82
CA SER A 31 4.41 -21.91 -9.00
C SER A 31 5.47 -20.86 -9.30
N ARG A 32 5.66 -20.49 -10.58
CA ARG A 32 6.60 -19.44 -10.98
C ARG A 32 6.23 -18.08 -10.41
N VAL A 33 4.97 -17.65 -10.57
CA VAL A 33 4.50 -16.36 -10.04
C VAL A 33 4.57 -16.33 -8.51
N GLN A 34 4.22 -17.44 -7.85
CA GLN A 34 4.38 -17.58 -6.40
C GLN A 34 5.85 -17.42 -5.98
N GLU A 35 6.77 -18.12 -6.64
CA GLU A 35 8.19 -18.05 -6.30
C GLU A 35 8.77 -16.66 -6.51
N ASP A 36 8.45 -16.01 -7.63
CA ASP A 36 8.88 -14.65 -7.93
C ASP A 36 8.33 -13.64 -6.92
N THR A 37 7.10 -13.83 -6.47
CA THR A 37 6.50 -13.01 -5.40
C THR A 37 7.25 -13.19 -4.09
N VAL A 38 7.55 -14.44 -3.68
CA VAL A 38 8.33 -14.70 -2.46
C VAL A 38 9.72 -14.07 -2.53
N LYS A 39 10.42 -14.19 -3.68
CA LYS A 39 11.72 -13.55 -3.90
C LYS A 39 11.67 -12.04 -3.67
N GLN A 40 10.62 -11.38 -4.17
CA GLN A 40 10.44 -9.93 -4.02
C GLN A 40 10.08 -9.53 -2.59
N CYS A 41 9.25 -10.31 -1.89
CA CYS A 41 8.80 -9.97 -0.54
C CYS A 41 9.85 -10.26 0.55
N LEU A 42 10.71 -11.27 0.37
CA LEU A 42 11.67 -11.71 1.40
C LEU A 42 12.56 -10.59 1.95
N PRO A 43 13.16 -9.69 1.15
CA PRO A 43 13.95 -8.57 1.68
C PRO A 43 13.16 -7.64 2.61
N PHE A 44 11.86 -7.43 2.33
CA PHE A 44 10.99 -6.60 3.16
C PHE A 44 10.61 -7.32 4.46
N LEU A 45 10.26 -8.60 4.38
CA LEU A 45 9.92 -9.42 5.55
C LEU A 45 11.12 -9.63 6.48
N LYS A 46 12.32 -9.79 5.92
CA LYS A 46 13.59 -9.84 6.66
C LYS A 46 13.95 -8.48 7.29
N GLY A 47 13.28 -7.39 6.89
CA GLY A 47 13.59 -6.05 7.33
C GLY A 47 14.93 -5.51 6.81
N VAL A 48 15.42 -5.98 5.67
CA VAL A 48 16.71 -5.59 5.07
C VAL A 48 16.57 -4.83 3.74
N ALA A 49 15.34 -4.66 3.25
CA ALA A 49 15.07 -3.87 2.05
C ALA A 49 15.51 -2.40 2.26
N GLN A 50 16.21 -1.84 1.27
CA GLN A 50 16.80 -0.49 1.34
C GLN A 50 15.74 0.61 1.46
N SER A 51 14.51 0.37 0.98
CA SER A 51 13.40 1.31 1.05
C SER A 51 12.65 1.27 2.39
N LEU A 52 13.06 0.43 3.34
CA LEU A 52 12.51 0.43 4.69
C LEU A 52 13.30 1.40 5.58
N TYR A 53 12.59 2.35 6.17
CA TYR A 53 13.10 3.42 7.01
C TYR A 53 12.44 3.42 8.39
N GLY A 54 12.96 4.26 9.30
CA GLY A 54 12.32 4.50 10.59
C GLY A 54 12.73 3.54 11.72
N PRO A 55 12.15 3.72 12.91
CA PRO A 55 12.34 2.80 14.02
C PRO A 55 11.64 1.47 13.72
N PHE A 56 12.30 0.38 14.09
CA PHE A 56 11.75 -0.97 14.04
C PHE A 56 11.35 -1.37 15.45
N ASN A 57 10.22 -2.05 15.60
CA ASN A 57 9.83 -2.61 16.89
C ASN A 57 10.67 -3.86 17.24
N GLU A 58 10.42 -4.45 18.41
CA GLU A 58 11.15 -5.65 18.88
C GLU A 58 10.98 -6.89 17.99
N HIS A 59 9.99 -6.88 17.09
CA HIS A 59 9.70 -7.93 16.12
C HIS A 59 10.31 -7.66 14.74
N GLY A 60 11.12 -6.60 14.60
CA GLY A 60 11.74 -6.24 13.32
C GLY A 60 10.76 -5.68 12.28
N ILE A 61 9.59 -5.19 12.71
CA ILE A 61 8.59 -4.57 11.84
C ILE A 61 8.78 -3.04 11.87
N PRO A 62 8.84 -2.37 10.71
CA PRO A 62 8.95 -0.91 10.64
C PRO A 62 7.70 -0.23 11.20
N SER A 63 7.86 0.93 11.81
CA SER A 63 6.74 1.77 12.22
C SER A 63 5.92 2.25 11.00
N LEU A 64 4.60 2.42 11.20
CA LEU A 64 3.73 3.04 10.20
C LEU A 64 4.18 4.49 9.92
N TYR A 65 4.42 4.84 8.65
CA TYR A 65 4.79 6.19 8.22
C TYR A 65 3.55 7.10 8.12
N ARG A 66 2.91 7.34 9.27
CA ARG A 66 1.62 8.04 9.34
C ARG A 66 1.60 9.31 8.50
N ASP A 67 2.54 10.22 8.71
CA ASP A 67 2.52 11.55 8.08
C ASP A 67 2.67 11.48 6.55
N VAL A 68 3.47 10.53 6.06
CA VAL A 68 3.63 10.29 4.61
C VAL A 68 2.32 9.79 4.01
N HIS A 69 1.64 8.86 4.69
CA HIS A 69 0.35 8.36 4.24
C HIS A 69 -0.76 9.42 4.31
N VAL A 70 -0.77 10.25 5.36
CA VAL A 70 -1.71 11.38 5.49
C VAL A 70 -1.53 12.36 4.34
N ALA A 71 -0.29 12.79 4.06
CA ALA A 71 0.00 13.68 2.93
C ALA A 71 -0.47 13.09 1.59
N TYR A 72 -0.12 11.83 1.34
CA TYR A 72 -0.55 11.10 0.14
C TYR A 72 -2.09 11.05 -0.02
N LEU A 73 -2.82 10.83 1.08
CA LEU A 73 -4.29 10.74 1.05
C LEU A 73 -4.96 12.10 0.85
N TYR A 74 -4.37 13.19 1.37
CA TYR A 74 -4.84 14.53 1.05
C TYR A 74 -4.58 14.88 -0.42
N ASP A 75 -3.41 14.54 -0.96
CA ASP A 75 -3.11 14.72 -2.39
C ASP A 75 -4.07 13.92 -3.29
N ALA A 76 -4.50 12.74 -2.85
CA ALA A 76 -5.49 11.92 -3.53
C ALA A 76 -6.91 12.52 -3.55
N LEU A 77 -7.18 13.58 -2.79
CA LEU A 77 -8.45 14.32 -2.84
C LEU A 77 -8.42 15.51 -3.81
N GLU A 78 -7.26 15.77 -4.40
CA GLU A 78 -7.05 16.85 -5.36
C GLU A 78 -7.20 16.36 -6.81
N GLU A 79 -6.86 17.22 -7.78
CA GLU A 79 -7.04 16.92 -9.20
C GLU A 79 -6.06 15.86 -9.71
N TYR A 80 -6.60 14.95 -10.54
CA TYR A 80 -5.81 13.90 -11.18
C TYR A 80 -5.42 14.28 -12.60
N PRO A 81 -4.19 13.98 -13.05
CA PRO A 81 -3.78 14.21 -14.43
C PRO A 81 -4.56 13.29 -15.39
N GLY A 82 -4.73 13.72 -16.65
CA GLY A 82 -5.60 13.05 -17.64
C GLY A 82 -5.33 11.55 -17.89
N LYS A 83 -4.14 11.05 -17.54
CA LYS A 83 -3.81 9.61 -17.55
C LYS A 83 -4.68 8.77 -16.61
N PHE A 84 -5.41 9.38 -15.67
CA PHE A 84 -6.33 8.71 -14.75
C PHE A 84 -7.77 8.60 -15.27
N VAL A 85 -8.04 8.88 -16.56
CA VAL A 85 -9.39 8.78 -17.16
C VAL A 85 -10.04 7.40 -16.95
N GLY A 86 -9.25 6.33 -16.87
CA GLY A 86 -9.76 4.98 -16.58
C GLY A 86 -10.43 4.83 -15.20
N LEU A 87 -10.20 5.78 -14.28
CA LEU A 87 -10.83 5.82 -12.96
C LEU A 87 -12.02 6.79 -12.87
N ASP A 88 -12.46 7.40 -13.98
CA ASP A 88 -13.52 8.41 -13.93
C ASP A 88 -14.83 7.86 -13.33
N ALA A 89 -15.22 6.65 -13.72
CA ALA A 89 -16.37 5.94 -13.13
C ALA A 89 -16.17 5.53 -11.65
N SER A 90 -14.93 5.59 -11.15
CA SER A 90 -14.55 5.26 -9.77
C SER A 90 -14.25 6.49 -8.91
N ARG A 91 -14.49 7.71 -9.38
CA ARG A 91 -14.28 8.94 -8.57
C ARG A 91 -14.96 8.90 -7.20
N PRO A 92 -16.20 8.39 -7.04
CA PRO A 92 -16.81 8.24 -5.71
C PRO A 92 -16.03 7.27 -4.80
N TRP A 93 -15.46 6.20 -5.37
CA TRP A 93 -14.62 5.26 -4.64
C TRP A 93 -13.30 5.88 -4.20
N MET A 94 -12.66 6.67 -5.06
CA MET A 94 -11.42 7.38 -4.73
C MET A 94 -11.61 8.30 -3.53
N MET A 95 -12.71 9.08 -3.52
CA MET A 95 -13.08 9.92 -2.37
C MET A 95 -13.33 9.09 -1.11
N TYR A 96 -14.06 7.97 -1.22
CA TYR A 96 -14.33 7.08 -0.10
C TYR A 96 -13.06 6.48 0.50
N TRP A 97 -12.15 5.97 -0.33
CA TRP A 97 -10.89 5.37 0.11
C TRP A 97 -9.99 6.39 0.80
N ALA A 98 -9.86 7.59 0.23
CA ALA A 98 -9.04 8.66 0.81
C ALA A 98 -9.59 9.12 2.17
N LEU A 99 -10.90 9.41 2.26
CA LEU A 99 -11.54 9.84 3.51
C LEU A 99 -11.48 8.75 4.59
N THR A 100 -11.68 7.49 4.21
CA THR A 100 -11.60 6.37 5.15
C THR A 100 -10.17 6.19 5.67
N GLY A 101 -9.17 6.29 4.79
CA GLY A 101 -7.76 6.24 5.18
C GLY A 101 -7.40 7.35 6.18
N LEU A 102 -7.81 8.59 5.89
CA LEU A 102 -7.59 9.74 6.78
C LEU A 102 -8.24 9.51 8.16
N TYR A 103 -9.49 9.04 8.18
CA TYR A 103 -10.20 8.72 9.42
C TYR A 103 -9.49 7.63 10.24
N LEU A 104 -9.05 6.54 9.59
CA LEU A 104 -8.31 5.46 10.26
C LEU A 104 -6.96 5.91 10.82
N LEU A 105 -6.33 6.91 10.18
CA LEU A 105 -5.10 7.52 10.69
C LEU A 105 -5.37 8.56 11.79
N GLY A 106 -6.63 8.87 12.10
CA GLY A 106 -7.03 9.80 13.17
C GLY A 106 -7.14 11.27 12.72
N GLU A 107 -7.21 11.53 11.42
CA GLU A 107 -7.44 12.89 10.89
C GLU A 107 -8.91 13.31 11.04
N ASP A 108 -9.15 14.60 11.28
CA ASP A 108 -10.50 15.18 11.33
C ASP A 108 -11.03 15.46 9.92
N VAL A 109 -11.77 14.50 9.38
CA VAL A 109 -12.38 14.59 8.04
C VAL A 109 -13.67 15.43 8.00
N THR A 110 -14.17 15.95 9.13
CA THR A 110 -15.43 16.73 9.14
C THR A 110 -15.33 18.02 8.31
N ARG A 111 -14.12 18.57 8.18
CA ARG A 111 -13.79 19.75 7.36
C ARG A 111 -14.07 19.52 5.87
N LEU A 112 -13.94 18.27 5.40
CA LEU A 112 -14.11 17.90 4.00
C LEU A 112 -15.59 17.67 3.63
N ARG A 113 -16.50 17.68 4.60
CA ARG A 113 -17.93 17.43 4.40
C ARG A 113 -18.54 18.30 3.31
N LYS A 114 -18.22 19.61 3.27
CA LYS A 114 -18.77 20.53 2.25
C LYS A 114 -18.32 20.19 0.83
N ARG A 115 -17.06 19.77 0.66
CA ARG A 115 -16.48 19.42 -0.66
C ARG A 115 -17.07 18.12 -1.20
N SER A 116 -17.38 17.16 -0.33
CA SER A 116 -18.07 15.91 -0.70
C SER A 116 -19.50 16.14 -1.25
N TYR A 117 -20.18 17.21 -0.85
CA TYR A 117 -21.50 17.57 -1.39
C TYR A 117 -21.42 18.20 -2.78
N PHE A 118 -20.42 19.03 -3.06
CA PHE A 118 -20.25 19.65 -4.37
C PHE A 118 -19.90 18.62 -5.46
N ALA A 119 -19.03 17.65 -5.15
CA ALA A 119 -18.70 16.57 -6.08
C ALA A 119 -19.92 15.73 -6.50
N LYS A 120 -20.92 15.56 -5.61
CA LYS A 120 -22.19 14.88 -5.94
C LYS A 120 -23.09 15.70 -6.88
N ASN A 121 -23.05 17.02 -6.78
CA ASN A 121 -23.90 17.89 -7.60
C ASN A 121 -23.31 18.11 -9.01
N GLU A 122 -22.00 18.15 -9.19
CA GLU A 122 -21.39 18.21 -10.53
C GLU A 122 -21.69 16.97 -11.38
N THR A 123 -21.76 15.77 -10.77
CA THR A 123 -22.14 14.55 -11.52
C THR A 123 -23.57 14.62 -12.05
N LEU A 124 -24.48 15.35 -11.39
CA LEU A 124 -25.86 15.54 -11.87
C LEU A 124 -25.94 16.50 -13.06
N TYR A 125 -25.07 17.51 -13.12
CA TYR A 125 -25.06 18.47 -14.24
C TYR A 125 -24.54 17.86 -15.55
N TYR A 126 -23.63 16.88 -15.49
CA TYR A 126 -23.13 16.19 -16.69
C TYR A 126 -24.03 15.06 -17.20
N VAL A 127 -25.01 14.59 -16.41
CA VAL A 127 -25.93 13.49 -16.81
C VAL A 127 -27.28 14.03 -17.31
N LEU A 128 -27.58 15.32 -17.11
CA LEU A 128 -28.82 15.98 -17.52
C LEU A 128 -28.63 17.09 -18.56
N GLY A 129 -27.48 17.14 -19.24
CA GLY A 129 -27.18 18.06 -20.35
C GLY A 129 -27.09 17.37 -21.69
#